data_AF-A0A2T5ICC1-F1
#
_entry.id   AF-A0A2T5ICC1-F1
#
_cell.length_a   1.000
_cell.length_b   1.000
_cell.length_c   1.000
_cell.angle_alpha   90.00
_cell.angle_beta   90.00
_cell.angle_gamma   90.00
#
_symmetry.space_group_name_H-M   'P 1'
#
loop_
_entity.id
_entity.type
_entity.pdbx_description
1 polymer ?
#
loop_
_entity_poly.entity_id
_entity_poly.type
_entity_poly.pdbx_seq_one_letter_code
_entity_poly.pdbx_strand_id
1 'polypeptide(L)'
;MKISGKNWENKSAKANLQSSSESRKGTEKRSEVGLLATGSIRARWETAQRWYEAELVLDLLGDWVLMRRWGSKASRQYGELSHVVEGEVEGKQFIERIHLVRLRRKPAYWRIY
;
A
#
# COMPACT_ATOMS: atom_id res chain seq x y z
N MET A 1 -12.46 25.13 44.97
CA MET A 1 -11.82 23.89 45.49
C MET A 1 -10.49 23.66 44.78
N LYS A 2 -9.52 23.05 45.48
CA LYS A 2 -8.08 23.00 45.17
C LYS A 2 -7.68 22.11 43.98
N ILE A 3 -6.88 22.68 43.07
CA ILE A 3 -5.61 22.26 42.42
C ILE A 3 -5.26 20.75 42.34
N SER A 4 -4.85 20.27 41.14
CA SER A 4 -3.67 19.41 40.85
C SER A 4 -3.76 18.91 39.39
N GLY A 5 -2.81 19.01 38.46
CA GLY A 5 -1.35 19.20 38.52
C GLY A 5 -0.66 18.10 37.68
N LYS A 6 0.35 18.48 36.86
CA LYS A 6 1.30 17.69 36.01
C LYS A 6 0.88 17.64 34.53
N ASN A 7 1.43 18.40 33.57
CA ASN A 7 2.81 18.81 33.23
C ASN A 7 3.83 17.65 33.17
N TRP A 8 4.27 17.29 31.96
CA TRP A 8 5.38 16.37 31.71
C TRP A 8 6.36 16.86 30.64
N GLU A 9 6.59 18.17 30.48
CA GLU A 9 7.68 18.61 29.62
C GLU A 9 9.05 18.02 30.05
N ASN A 10 9.70 17.38 29.07
CA ASN A 10 11.13 17.38 28.75
C ASN A 10 12.14 17.31 29.91
N LYS A 11 12.88 16.18 29.95
CA LYS A 11 14.32 16.06 30.27
C LYS A 11 14.72 14.62 29.93
N SER A 12 15.50 14.37 28.89
CA SER A 12 16.95 14.41 29.04
C SER A 12 17.64 14.63 27.69
N ALA A 13 18.48 15.64 27.64
CA ALA A 13 19.45 15.88 26.58
C ALA A 13 20.80 15.23 26.95
N LYS A 14 21.60 15.04 25.90
CA LYS A 14 23.04 14.64 25.85
C LYS A 14 23.28 13.15 26.00
N ALA A 15 24.21 12.52 25.30
CA ALA A 15 25.01 12.82 24.11
C ALA A 15 25.77 11.51 23.87
N ASN A 16 25.89 11.04 22.63
CA ASN A 16 27.09 10.30 22.24
C ASN A 16 27.28 10.44 20.73
N LEU A 17 28.16 11.37 20.37
CA LEU A 17 28.84 11.37 19.09
C LEU A 17 29.87 10.23 19.12
N GLN A 18 29.83 9.32 18.15
CA GLN A 18 31.08 9.00 17.45
C GLN A 18 30.81 8.51 16.03
N SER A 19 31.38 9.29 15.12
CA SER A 19 31.53 9.07 13.68
C SER A 19 32.26 7.77 13.39
N SER A 20 31.84 7.04 12.36
CA SER A 20 32.76 6.24 11.55
C SER A 20 32.32 6.30 10.09
N SER A 21 33.03 7.15 9.38
CA SER A 21 33.06 7.30 7.94
C SER A 21 33.71 6.09 7.26
N GLU A 22 33.28 5.86 6.01
CA GLU A 22 33.95 5.09 4.95
C GLU A 22 33.83 3.55 4.95
N SER A 23 33.01 3.07 4.01
CA SER A 23 33.52 2.15 2.98
C SER A 23 32.66 2.23 1.72
N ARG A 24 33.20 2.95 0.72
CA ARG A 24 32.81 2.83 -0.69
C ARG A 24 33.51 1.59 -1.27
N LYS A 25 32.71 0.63 -1.72
CA LYS A 25 32.99 -0.35 -2.79
C LYS A 25 31.60 -0.88 -3.17
N GLY A 26 31.03 -0.56 -4.32
CA GLY A 26 31.63 -0.72 -5.63
C GLY A 26 31.25 -2.09 -6.16
N THR A 27 29.98 -2.23 -6.58
CA THR A 27 29.54 -3.24 -7.55
C THR A 27 28.35 -2.66 -8.31
N GLU A 28 28.67 -1.87 -9.33
CA GLU A 28 27.80 -1.73 -10.49
C GLU A 28 27.50 -3.14 -11.03
N LYS A 29 26.24 -3.54 -10.93
CA LYS A 29 25.61 -4.31 -12.00
C LYS A 29 24.46 -3.48 -12.55
N ARG A 30 24.84 -2.50 -13.35
CA ARG A 30 24.01 -1.97 -14.43
C ARG A 30 23.73 -3.15 -15.35
N SER A 31 22.57 -3.79 -15.16
CA SER A 31 21.98 -4.68 -16.16
C SER A 31 20.92 -3.87 -16.87
N GLU A 32 21.35 -3.27 -17.98
CA GLU A 32 20.48 -2.87 -19.07
C GLU A 32 19.61 -4.07 -19.48
N VAL A 33 18.37 -3.78 -19.88
CA VAL A 33 17.30 -4.68 -20.34
C VAL A 33 16.50 -5.47 -19.29
N GLY A 34 15.77 -4.73 -18.45
CA GLY A 34 14.66 -5.24 -17.62
C GLY A 34 13.45 -4.30 -17.59
N LEU A 35 13.20 -3.53 -18.66
CA LEU A 35 12.10 -2.57 -18.75
C LEU A 35 10.76 -3.26 -19.10
N LEU A 36 10.35 -4.36 -18.44
CA LEU A 36 9.07 -5.07 -18.74
C LEU A 36 8.45 -5.82 -17.55
N ALA A 37 8.58 -5.34 -16.32
CA ALA A 37 7.68 -5.67 -15.21
C ALA A 37 7.93 -4.73 -14.02
N THR A 38 7.39 -3.51 -14.07
CA THR A 38 7.09 -2.81 -12.82
C THR A 38 6.07 -3.67 -12.09
N GLY A 39 6.49 -4.37 -11.03
CA GLY A 39 5.64 -5.34 -10.33
C GLY A 39 4.36 -4.69 -9.83
N SER A 40 3.24 -4.92 -10.52
CA SER A 40 1.92 -4.47 -10.08
C SER A 40 1.45 -5.37 -8.94
N ILE A 41 1.00 -4.78 -7.84
CA ILE A 41 0.44 -5.55 -6.72
C ILE A 41 -1.06 -5.63 -6.93
N ARG A 42 -1.55 -6.84 -7.22
CA ARG A 42 -2.97 -7.10 -7.47
C ARG A 42 -3.57 -7.99 -6.39
N ALA A 43 -4.80 -7.68 -6.02
CA ALA A 43 -5.61 -8.52 -5.16
C ALA A 43 -7.04 -8.60 -5.70
N ARG A 44 -7.60 -9.81 -5.70
CA ARG A 44 -8.95 -10.07 -6.18
C ARG A 44 -9.76 -10.78 -5.11
N TRP A 45 -11.00 -10.34 -4.95
CA TRP A 45 -11.95 -10.90 -4.02
C TRP A 45 -13.24 -11.22 -4.74
N GLU A 46 -13.83 -12.37 -4.44
CA GLU A 46 -15.03 -12.81 -5.12
C GLU A 46 -16.09 -13.33 -4.15
N THR A 47 -17.33 -13.26 -4.62
CA THR A 47 -18.46 -14.06 -4.13
C THR A 47 -18.91 -14.98 -5.27
N ALA A 48 -19.99 -15.74 -5.07
CA ALA A 48 -20.59 -16.52 -6.14
C ALA A 48 -21.07 -15.64 -7.33
N GLN A 49 -21.45 -14.38 -7.06
CA GLN A 49 -22.14 -13.53 -8.05
C GLN A 49 -21.39 -12.22 -8.39
N ARG A 50 -20.44 -11.82 -7.57
CA ARG A 50 -19.72 -10.54 -7.68
C ARG A 50 -18.23 -10.75 -7.58
N TRP A 51 -17.48 -9.82 -8.16
CA TRP A 51 -16.03 -9.73 -8.00
C TRP A 51 -15.64 -8.29 -7.67
N TYR A 52 -14.54 -8.15 -6.95
CA TYR A 52 -13.89 -6.89 -6.62
C TYR A 52 -12.39 -7.09 -6.78
N GLU A 53 -11.71 -6.08 -7.30
CA GLU A 53 -10.30 -6.14 -7.60
C GLU A 53 -9.65 -4.81 -7.25
N ALA A 54 -8.42 -4.89 -6.74
CA ALA A 54 -7.56 -3.75 -6.53
C ALA A 54 -6.19 -4.05 -7.14
N GLU A 55 -5.62 -3.05 -7.79
CA GLU A 55 -4.32 -3.13 -8.45
C GLU A 55 -3.56 -1.84 -8.17
N LEU A 56 -2.38 -1.97 -7.55
CA LEU A 56 -1.47 -0.86 -7.29
C LEU A 56 -0.40 -0.86 -8.38
N VAL A 57 -0.29 0.27 -9.07
CA VAL A 57 0.61 0.46 -10.22
C VAL A 57 1.38 1.75 -10.03
N LEU A 58 2.65 1.76 -10.41
CA LEU A 58 3.42 2.98 -10.62
C LEU A 58 3.19 3.41 -12.07
N ASP A 59 2.61 4.59 -12.26
CA ASP A 59 2.33 5.11 -13.60
C ASP A 59 3.60 5.61 -14.31
N LEU A 60 3.46 6.04 -15.56
CA LEU A 60 4.59 6.53 -16.37
C LEU A 60 5.11 7.90 -15.93
N LEU A 61 4.35 8.64 -15.12
CA LEU A 61 4.73 9.93 -14.57
C LEU A 61 5.41 9.79 -13.20
N GLY A 62 5.43 8.59 -12.64
CA GLY A 62 6.04 8.28 -11.34
C GLY A 62 5.06 8.35 -10.17
N ASP A 63 3.76 8.47 -10.44
CA ASP A 63 2.73 8.48 -9.41
C ASP A 63 2.27 7.05 -9.10
N TRP A 64 2.08 6.77 -7.81
CA TRP A 64 1.45 5.53 -7.39
C TRP A 64 -0.06 5.66 -7.52
N VAL A 65 -0.69 4.76 -8.28
CA VAL A 65 -2.12 4.76 -8.55
C VAL A 65 -2.74 3.45 -8.09
N LEU A 66 -3.79 3.55 -7.28
CA LEU A 66 -4.62 2.42 -6.89
C LEU A 66 -5.87 2.35 -7.77
N MET A 67 -5.87 1.38 -8.68
CA MET A 67 -7.02 1.04 -9.52
C MET A 67 -7.94 0.07 -8.78
N ARG A 68 -9.24 0.34 -8.75
CA ARG A 68 -10.25 -0.55 -8.17
C ARG A 68 -11.31 -0.87 -9.19
N ARG A 69 -11.64 -2.15 -9.37
CA ARG A 69 -12.65 -2.63 -10.32
C ARG A 69 -13.64 -3.54 -9.63
N TRP A 70 -14.90 -3.51 -10.04
CA TRP A 70 -15.92 -4.39 -9.47
C TRP A 70 -17.05 -4.66 -10.44
N GLY A 71 -17.60 -5.88 -10.39
CA GLY A 71 -18.64 -6.27 -11.33
C GLY A 71 -19.49 -7.43 -10.87
N SER A 72 -20.50 -7.72 -11.69
CA SER A 72 -21.19 -9.02 -11.64
C SER A 72 -20.38 -10.08 -12.39
N LYS A 73 -20.53 -11.34 -12.01
CA LYS A 73 -20.10 -12.48 -12.83
C LYS A 73 -21.13 -12.82 -13.93
N ALA A 74 -22.37 -12.32 -13.79
CA ALA A 74 -23.45 -12.56 -14.74
C ALA A 74 -23.58 -11.46 -15.81
N SER A 75 -22.81 -10.37 -15.72
CA SER A 75 -22.82 -9.29 -16.71
C SER A 75 -21.40 -8.94 -17.16
N ARG A 76 -21.29 -8.37 -18.35
CA ARG A 76 -20.03 -7.84 -18.90
C ARG A 76 -19.75 -6.39 -18.47
N GLN A 77 -20.58 -5.83 -17.60
CA GLN A 77 -20.42 -4.46 -17.11
C GLN A 77 -19.72 -4.46 -15.75
N TYR A 78 -18.83 -3.50 -15.55
CA TYR A 78 -18.12 -3.30 -14.29
C TYR A 78 -17.93 -1.81 -14.02
N GLY A 79 -17.83 -1.46 -12.74
CA GLY A 79 -17.40 -0.15 -12.30
C GLY A 79 -15.90 -0.13 -12.07
N GLU A 80 -15.31 1.04 -12.24
CA GLU A 80 -13.90 1.30 -11.98
C GLU A 80 -13.75 2.62 -11.19
N LEU A 81 -12.75 2.68 -10.31
CA LEU A 81 -12.36 3.90 -9.61
C LEU A 81 -10.86 3.87 -9.33
N SER A 82 -10.17 4.88 -9.83
CA SER A 82 -8.75 5.14 -9.59
C SER A 82 -8.58 6.29 -8.59
N HIS A 83 -7.46 6.29 -7.87
CA HIS A 83 -6.96 7.45 -7.14
C HIS A 83 -5.46 7.32 -6.93
N VAL A 84 -4.80 8.47 -6.86
CA VAL A 84 -3.37 8.58 -6.53
C VAL A 84 -3.19 8.31 -5.03
N VAL A 85 -2.11 7.61 -4.69
CA VAL A 85 -1.65 7.38 -3.32
C VAL A 85 -0.23 7.91 -3.19
N GLU A 86 0.20 8.28 -1.98
CA GLU A 86 1.49 8.94 -1.76
C GLU A 86 2.69 8.01 -2.01
N GLY A 87 2.47 6.68 -1.96
CA GLY A 87 3.53 5.72 -2.20
C GLY A 87 3.08 4.26 -2.20
N GLU A 88 4.02 3.38 -2.55
CA GLU A 88 3.80 1.93 -2.60
C GLU A 88 3.29 1.36 -1.25
N VAL A 89 3.88 1.82 -0.14
CA VAL A 89 3.54 1.35 1.22
C VAL A 89 2.09 1.70 1.57
N GLU A 90 1.68 2.94 1.27
CA GLU A 90 0.30 3.37 1.50
C GLU A 90 -0.68 2.57 0.63
N GLY A 91 -0.33 2.35 -0.65
CA GLY A 91 -1.12 1.53 -1.56
C GLY A 91 -1.31 0.10 -1.05
N LYS A 92 -0.25 -0.54 -0.54
CA LYS A 92 -0.32 -1.86 0.10
C LYS A 92 -1.24 -1.86 1.32
N GLN A 93 -1.11 -0.87 2.20
CA GLN A 93 -2.00 -0.73 3.36
C GLN A 93 -3.46 -0.53 2.92
N PHE A 94 -3.70 0.18 1.82
CA PHE A 94 -5.04 0.35 1.26
C PHE A 94 -5.63 -0.98 0.80
N ILE A 95 -4.86 -1.80 0.09
CA ILE A 95 -5.28 -3.15 -0.32
C ILE A 95 -5.64 -4.03 0.89
N GLU A 96 -4.85 -3.97 1.96
CA GLU A 96 -5.15 -4.71 3.19
C GLU A 96 -6.40 -4.17 3.91
N ARG A 97 -6.62 -2.85 3.91
CA ARG A 97 -7.90 -2.28 4.39
C ARG A 97 -9.09 -2.79 3.57
N ILE A 98 -8.97 -2.88 2.24
CA ILE A 98 -10.00 -3.47 1.38
C ILE A 98 -10.24 -4.93 1.77
N HIS A 99 -9.18 -5.71 1.98
CA HIS A 99 -9.29 -7.12 2.39
C HIS A 99 -10.14 -7.27 3.66
N LEU A 100 -9.82 -6.52 4.71
CA LEU A 100 -10.54 -6.56 5.98
C LEU A 100 -12.01 -6.16 5.82
N VAL A 101 -12.32 -5.15 5.00
CA VAL A 101 -13.70 -4.75 4.71
C VAL A 101 -14.44 -5.85 3.95
N ARG A 102 -13.80 -6.49 2.98
CA ARG A 102 -14.41 -7.52 2.12
C ARG A 102 -14.71 -8.81 2.87
N LEU A 103 -13.88 -9.19 3.84
CA LEU A 103 -14.13 -10.34 4.73
C LEU A 103 -15.37 -10.14 5.63
N ARG A 104 -15.69 -8.90 6.00
CA ARG A 104 -16.80 -8.58 6.92
C ARG A 104 -18.17 -8.43 6.22
N ARG A 105 -18.21 -8.38 4.89
CA ARG A 105 -19.48 -8.23 4.13
C ARG A 105 -20.30 -9.52 4.15
N LYS A 106 -21.60 -9.42 3.86
CA LYS A 106 -22.50 -10.56 3.69
C LYS A 106 -23.14 -10.51 2.28
N PRO A 107 -22.98 -11.54 1.42
CA PRO A 107 -22.05 -12.66 1.60
C PRO A 107 -20.59 -12.17 1.69
N ALA A 108 -19.77 -12.90 2.45
CA ALA A 108 -18.36 -12.59 2.59
C ALA A 108 -17.65 -12.88 1.27
N TYR A 109 -16.67 -12.03 0.94
CA TYR A 109 -15.83 -12.28 -0.20
C TYR A 109 -14.62 -13.12 0.23
N TRP A 110 -14.19 -14.07 -0.59
CA TRP A 110 -12.93 -14.78 -0.41
C TRP A 110 -11.85 -14.20 -1.33
N ARG A 111 -10.60 -14.20 -0.88
CA ARG A 111 -9.45 -13.75 -1.67
C ARG A 111 -9.04 -14.85 -2.66
N ILE A 112 -8.76 -14.47 -3.90
CA ILE A 112 -8.18 -15.33 -4.92
C ILE A 112 -6.66 -15.12 -4.88
N TYR A 113 -5.90 -16.21 -4.76
CA TYR A 113 -4.44 -16.24 -4.76
C TYR A 113 -3.91 -16.81 -6.08
#